data_AF-K1TV48-F1
#
_entry.id   AF-K1TV48-F1
#
_cell.length_a   1.000
_cell.length_b   1.000
_cell.length_c   1.000
_cell.angle_alpha   90.00
_cell.angle_beta   90.00
_cell.angle_gamma   90.00
#
_symmetry.space_group_name_H-M   'P 1'
#
loop_
_entity.id
_entity.type
_entity.pdbx_description
1 polymer ?
#
loop_
_entity_poly.entity_id
_entity_poly.type
_entity_poly.pdbx_seq_one_letter_code
_entity_poly.pdbx_strand_id
1 'polypeptide(L)'
;MARPQCDGLSYFPFDVDFFSDRKIKIIRGSEYGTDAIIIYIYLLCEIYKGKGYYIAYDDDLVCCASADTGVPEGKTRQIVQLLASKSLFDNTRFSADNLLTAASIQTRYQEAKKSTK
;
A
#
# COMPACT_ATOMS: atom_id res chain seq x y z
N MET A 1 -3.46 5.89 32.17
CA MET A 1 -3.72 4.94 31.07
C MET A 1 -2.52 4.98 30.14
N ALA A 2 -1.75 3.89 30.04
CA ALA A 2 -0.64 3.83 29.08
C ALA A 2 -1.22 3.82 27.66
N ARG A 3 -0.79 4.77 26.83
CA ARG A 3 -1.17 4.82 25.42
C ARG A 3 -0.77 3.48 24.77
N PRO A 4 -1.65 2.79 24.04
CA PRO A 4 -1.24 1.62 23.27
C PRO A 4 -0.03 2.01 22.42
N GLN A 5 1.04 1.23 22.48
CA GLN A 5 2.14 1.41 21.55
C GLN A 5 1.60 1.06 20.16
N CYS A 6 1.24 2.08 19.38
CA CYS A 6 1.02 1.89 17.95
C CYS A 6 2.38 1.49 17.36
N ASP A 7 2.50 0.25 16.90
CA ASP A 7 3.69 -0.20 16.17
C ASP A 7 3.85 0.51 14.82
N GLY A 8 2.74 0.98 14.26
CA GLY A 8 2.68 1.74 13.02
C GLY A 8 3.04 3.22 13.16
N LEU A 9 3.08 3.90 12.01
CA LEU A 9 3.39 5.31 11.88
C LEU A 9 2.10 6.15 11.87
N SER A 10 2.09 7.30 12.55
CA SER A 10 0.98 8.27 12.44
C SER A 10 1.02 9.09 11.14
N TYR A 11 2.18 9.16 10.51
CA TYR A 11 2.42 9.75 9.19
C TYR A 11 3.59 9.01 8.55
N PHE A 12 3.65 8.93 7.23
CA PHE A 12 4.78 8.31 6.53
C PHE A 12 5.38 9.29 5.52
N PRO A 13 6.69 9.22 5.27
CA PRO A 13 7.32 10.02 4.23
C PRO A 13 6.77 9.60 2.86
N PHE A 14 6.24 10.57 2.12
CA PHE A 14 5.72 10.39 0.78
C PHE A 14 6.52 11.23 -0.20
N ASP A 15 7.04 10.59 -1.23
CA ASP A 15 7.93 11.23 -2.19
C ASP A 15 7.16 12.23 -3.07
N VAL A 16 7.65 13.46 -3.15
CA VAL A 16 7.01 14.53 -3.93
C VAL A 16 7.09 14.29 -5.44
N ASP A 17 8.04 13.47 -5.90
CA ASP A 17 8.20 13.04 -7.29
C ASP A 17 7.43 11.73 -7.59
N PHE A 18 6.51 11.30 -6.72
CA PHE A 18 5.68 10.11 -6.90
C PHE A 18 5.05 10.00 -8.29
N PHE A 19 4.49 11.09 -8.82
CA PHE A 19 3.86 11.09 -10.15
C PHE A 19 4.85 11.07 -11.31
N SER A 20 6.14 11.28 -11.05
CA SER A 20 7.21 11.21 -12.05
C SER A 20 7.64 9.78 -12.32
N ASP A 21 7.48 8.87 -11.36
CA ASP A 21 7.85 7.46 -11.46
C ASP A 21 7.14 6.80 -12.66
N ARG A 22 7.95 6.12 -13.49
CA ARG A 22 7.49 5.40 -14.68
C ARG A 22 6.46 4.33 -14.34
N LYS A 23 6.61 3.61 -13.22
CA LYS A 23 5.65 2.58 -12.79
C LYS A 23 4.29 3.20 -12.49
N ILE A 24 4.28 4.31 -11.77
CA ILE A 24 3.07 5.06 -11.42
C ILE A 24 2.39 5.61 -12.67
N LYS A 25 3.16 6.16 -13.63
CA LYS A 25 2.63 6.60 -14.93
C LYS A 25 1.99 5.47 -15.73
N ILE A 26 2.61 4.29 -15.75
CA ILE A 26 2.07 3.10 -16.45
C ILE A 26 0.76 2.65 -15.80
N ILE A 27 0.70 2.61 -14.48
CA ILE A 27 -0.51 2.19 -13.75
C ILE A 27 -1.63 3.22 -13.95
N ARG A 28 -1.32 4.52 -13.90
CA ARG A 28 -2.29 5.57 -14.20
C ARG A 28 -2.82 5.50 -15.63
N GLY A 29 -1.97 5.12 -16.59
CA GLY A 29 -2.34 4.95 -17.99
C GLY A 29 -3.07 3.65 -18.31
N SER A 30 -3.32 2.79 -17.32
CA SER A 30 -4.11 1.57 -17.47
C SER A 30 -5.61 1.87 -17.49
N GLU A 31 -6.43 0.85 -17.77
CA GLU A 31 -7.89 0.91 -17.74
C GLU A 31 -8.48 1.37 -16.38
N TYR A 32 -7.70 1.27 -15.30
CA TYR A 32 -8.13 1.65 -13.96
C TYR A 32 -7.95 3.15 -13.67
N GLY A 33 -7.15 3.87 -14.46
CA GLY A 33 -6.99 5.32 -14.34
C GLY A 33 -6.50 5.80 -12.97
N THR A 34 -7.22 6.77 -12.40
CA THR A 34 -6.92 7.35 -11.08
C THR A 34 -7.21 6.40 -9.93
N ASP A 35 -8.13 5.44 -10.10
CA ASP A 35 -8.52 4.51 -9.05
C ASP A 35 -7.35 3.65 -8.60
N ALA A 36 -6.48 3.27 -9.55
CA ALA A 36 -5.28 2.51 -9.23
C ALA A 36 -4.29 3.29 -8.35
N ILE A 37 -4.23 4.62 -8.52
CA ILE A 37 -3.41 5.49 -7.67
C ILE A 37 -4.03 5.60 -6.29
N ILE A 38 -5.35 5.83 -6.21
CA ILE A 38 -6.07 5.98 -4.96
C ILE A 38 -5.93 4.70 -4.11
N ILE A 39 -6.17 3.53 -4.70
CA ILE A 39 -5.98 2.24 -4.03
C ILE A 39 -4.53 2.05 -3.59
N TYR A 40 -3.55 2.38 -4.43
CA TYR A 40 -2.14 2.24 -4.05
C TYR A 40 -1.78 3.11 -2.83
N ILE A 41 -2.20 4.38 -2.83
CA ILE A 41 -1.96 5.29 -1.70
C ILE A 41 -2.70 4.80 -0.45
N TYR A 42 -3.96 4.35 -0.59
CA TYR A 42 -4.74 3.79 0.52
C TYR A 42 -4.03 2.59 1.17
N LEU A 43 -3.54 1.64 0.35
CA LEU A 43 -2.81 0.47 0.84
C LEU A 43 -1.53 0.87 1.56
N LEU A 44 -0.79 1.87 1.07
CA LEU A 44 0.38 2.39 1.78
C LEU A 44 -0.01 2.93 3.17
N CYS A 45 -1.11 3.70 3.26
CA CYS A 45 -1.61 4.19 4.54
C CYS A 45 -1.89 3.05 5.52
N GLU A 46 -2.64 2.03 5.11
CA GLU A 46 -2.99 0.90 5.98
C GLU A 46 -1.77 0.04 6.36
N ILE A 47 -0.81 -0.16 5.43
CA ILE A 47 0.46 -0.83 5.73
C ILE A 47 1.23 -0.07 6.81
N TYR A 48 1.44 1.24 6.64
CA TYR A 48 2.25 2.03 7.57
C TYR A 48 1.54 2.25 8.91
N LYS A 49 0.21 2.40 8.93
CA LYS A 49 -0.60 2.60 10.14
C LYS A 49 -0.71 1.34 10.99
N GLY A 50 -0.81 0.18 10.36
CA GLY A 50 -0.94 -1.11 11.03
C GLY A 50 0.40 -1.62 11.58
N LYS A 51 0.94 -2.66 10.93
CA LYS A 51 2.21 -3.30 11.35
C LYS A 51 3.46 -2.57 10.83
N GLY A 52 3.28 -1.53 10.04
CA GLY A 52 4.32 -0.60 9.63
C GLY A 52 5.01 -0.94 8.31
N TYR A 53 5.17 -2.23 7.99
CA TYR A 53 5.97 -2.64 6.81
C TYR A 53 5.31 -3.72 5.95
N TYR A 54 4.18 -4.26 6.38
CA TYR A 54 3.35 -5.17 5.61
C TYR A 54 1.91 -5.14 6.12
N ILE A 55 0.98 -5.64 5.30
CA ILE A 55 -0.40 -5.95 5.70
C ILE A 55 -0.82 -7.30 5.11
N ALA A 56 -1.73 -8.00 5.79
CA ALA A 56 -2.37 -9.18 5.22
C ALA A 56 -3.37 -8.75 4.14
N TYR A 57 -3.37 -9.47 3.03
CA TYR A 57 -4.35 -9.32 1.98
C TYR A 57 -5.50 -10.30 2.24
N ASP A 58 -6.60 -9.76 2.74
CA ASP A 58 -7.84 -10.49 2.99
C ASP A 58 -9.03 -9.76 2.36
N ASP A 59 -10.18 -10.42 2.36
CA ASP A 59 -11.41 -9.85 1.80
C ASP A 59 -11.90 -8.64 2.59
N ASP A 60 -11.62 -8.59 3.90
CA ASP A 60 -11.97 -7.46 4.76
C ASP A 60 -11.19 -6.20 4.36
N LEU A 61 -9.90 -6.33 4.03
CA LEU A 61 -9.08 -5.23 3.50
C LEU A 61 -9.65 -4.71 2.18
N VAL A 62 -10.09 -5.61 1.29
CA VAL A 62 -10.71 -5.22 0.01
C VAL A 62 -12.03 -4.49 0.25
N CYS A 63 -12.85 -4.98 1.18
CA CYS A 63 -14.13 -4.36 1.54
C CYS A 63 -13.91 -2.96 2.14
N CYS A 64 -12.99 -2.83 3.10
CA CYS A 64 -12.60 -1.54 3.70
C CYS A 64 -12.07 -0.57 2.64
N ALA A 65 -11.15 -1.03 1.78
CA ALA A 65 -10.60 -0.22 0.70
C ALA A 65 -11.71 0.23 -0.27
N SER A 66 -12.67 -0.64 -0.59
CA SER A 66 -13.80 -0.30 -1.44
C SER A 66 -14.70 0.76 -0.81
N ALA A 67 -15.03 0.60 0.48
CA ALA A 67 -15.87 1.54 1.23
C ALA A 67 -15.21 2.93 1.33
N ASP A 68 -13.92 3.00 1.61
CA ASP A 68 -13.20 4.26 1.83
C ASP A 68 -12.87 5.00 0.53
N THR A 69 -12.60 4.26 -0.56
CA THR A 69 -12.18 4.86 -1.84
C THR A 69 -13.32 5.01 -2.84
N GLY A 70 -14.45 4.36 -2.62
CA GLY A 70 -15.58 4.29 -3.56
C GLY A 70 -15.32 3.41 -4.80
N VAL A 71 -14.17 2.74 -4.86
CA VAL A 71 -13.81 1.82 -5.95
C VAL A 71 -14.46 0.46 -5.69
N PRO A 72 -15.22 -0.12 -6.65
CA PRO A 72 -15.87 -1.41 -6.45
C PRO A 72 -14.87 -2.52 -6.10
N GLU A 73 -15.22 -3.41 -5.17
CA GLU A 73 -14.35 -4.51 -4.69
C GLU A 73 -13.71 -5.32 -5.84
N GLY A 74 -14.50 -5.67 -6.87
CA GLY A 74 -14.00 -6.40 -8.04
C GLY A 74 -12.87 -5.64 -8.77
N LYS A 75 -13.01 -4.32 -8.91
CA LYS A 75 -12.00 -3.44 -9.51
C LYS A 75 -10.80 -3.29 -8.57
N THR A 76 -11.03 -3.19 -7.26
CA THR A 76 -9.96 -3.14 -6.25
C THR A 76 -9.07 -4.38 -6.30
N ARG A 77 -9.65 -5.60 -6.38
CA ARG A 77 -8.89 -6.85 -6.52
C ARG A 77 -8.03 -6.86 -7.78
N GLN A 78 -8.59 -6.44 -8.92
CA GLN A 78 -7.85 -6.35 -10.18
C GLN A 78 -6.70 -5.34 -10.10
N ILE A 79 -6.93 -4.19 -9.47
CA ILE A 79 -5.90 -3.19 -9.23
C ILE A 79 -4.77 -3.77 -8.37
N VAL A 80 -5.08 -4.46 -7.27
CA VAL A 80 -4.05 -5.05 -6.39
C VAL A 80 -3.18 -6.05 -7.16
N GLN A 81 -3.80 -6.90 -8.00
CA GLN A 81 -3.07 -7.82 -8.88
C GLN A 81 -2.18 -7.08 -9.89
N LEU A 82 -2.66 -5.98 -10.47
CA LEU A 82 -1.87 -5.13 -11.35
C LEU A 82 -0.66 -4.54 -10.60
N LEU A 83 -0.83 -4.03 -9.39
CA LEU A 83 0.24 -3.46 -8.56
C LEU A 83 1.33 -4.50 -8.25
N ALA A 84 0.92 -5.74 -7.93
CA ALA A 84 1.85 -6.87 -7.76
C ALA A 84 2.59 -7.21 -9.08
N SER A 85 1.87 -7.25 -10.21
CA SER A 85 2.47 -7.54 -11.53
C SER A 85 3.51 -6.50 -11.97
N LYS A 86 3.36 -5.24 -11.55
CA LYS A 86 4.28 -4.13 -11.86
C LYS A 86 5.43 -3.99 -10.86
N SER A 87 5.58 -4.96 -9.96
CA SER A 87 6.63 -4.97 -8.93
C SER A 87 6.60 -3.72 -8.04
N LEU A 88 5.39 -3.24 -7.72
CA LEU A 88 5.19 -2.29 -6.62
C LEU A 88 5.01 -3.03 -5.29
N PHE A 89 4.46 -4.23 -5.34
CA PHE A 89 4.47 -5.20 -4.25
C PHE A 89 5.33 -6.40 -4.62
N ASP A 90 5.85 -7.08 -3.60
CA ASP A 90 6.57 -8.33 -3.73
C ASP A 90 5.60 -9.44 -4.12
N ASN A 91 5.67 -9.85 -5.39
CA ASN A 91 4.76 -10.84 -5.94
C ASN A 91 4.93 -12.23 -5.30
N THR A 92 6.12 -12.54 -4.75
CA THR A 92 6.36 -13.83 -4.09
C THR A 92 5.62 -13.90 -2.75
N ARG A 93 5.71 -12.82 -1.96
CA ARG A 93 4.99 -12.69 -0.68
C ARG A 93 3.50 -12.56 -0.86
N PHE A 94 3.07 -11.89 -1.92
CA PHE A 94 1.67 -11.80 -2.27
C PHE A 94 1.09 -13.18 -2.63
N SER A 95 1.80 -13.96 -3.45
CA SER A 95 1.30 -15.27 -3.90
C SER A 95 1.41 -16.38 -2.85
N ALA A 96 2.47 -16.37 -2.02
CA ALA A 96 2.74 -17.43 -1.05
C ALA A 96 2.03 -17.20 0.29
N ASP A 97 2.09 -15.96 0.79
CA ASP A 97 1.70 -15.62 2.17
C ASP A 97 0.43 -14.75 2.22
N ASN A 98 -0.13 -14.36 1.06
CA ASN A 98 -1.17 -13.31 0.96
C ASN A 98 -0.78 -12.04 1.71
N LEU A 99 0.48 -11.61 1.58
CA LEU A 99 0.98 -10.39 2.24
C LEU A 99 1.32 -9.31 1.21
N LEU A 100 0.82 -8.10 1.45
CA LEU A 100 1.23 -6.91 0.71
C LEU A 100 2.41 -6.25 1.41
N THR A 101 3.58 -6.32 0.76
CA THR A 101 4.83 -5.73 1.22
C THR A 101 5.72 -5.41 0.02
N ALA A 102 6.71 -4.54 0.20
CA ALA A 102 7.77 -4.30 -0.79
C ALA A 102 9.07 -3.91 -0.08
N ALA A 103 10.21 -4.15 -0.71
CA ALA A 103 11.51 -3.73 -0.17
C ALA A 103 11.56 -2.22 0.10
N SER A 104 11.01 -1.41 -0.81
CA SER A 104 10.92 0.06 -0.65
C SER A 104 10.08 0.47 0.56
N ILE A 105 8.97 -0.23 0.82
CA ILE A 105 8.09 0.03 1.96
C ILE A 105 8.81 -0.28 3.28
N GLN A 106 9.49 -1.43 3.34
CA GLN A 106 10.26 -1.85 4.52
C GLN A 106 11.39 -0.87 4.83
N THR A 107 12.14 -0.43 3.82
CA THR A 107 13.21 0.56 3.98
C THR A 107 12.67 1.89 4.50
N ARG A 108 11.62 2.44 3.89
CA ARG A 108 11.00 3.70 4.33
C ARG A 108 10.49 3.64 5.77
N TYR A 109 9.88 2.51 6.16
CA TYR A 109 9.43 2.32 7.54
C TYR A 109 10.60 2.30 8.53
N GLN A 110 11.69 1.59 8.20
CA GLN A 110 12.88 1.55 9.05
C GLN A 110 13.54 2.92 9.19
N GLU A 111 13.61 3.70 8.10
CA GLU A 111 14.12 5.08 8.12
C GLU A 111 13.24 5.99 8.99
N ALA A 112 11.92 5.92 8.83
CA ALA A 112 10.98 6.68 9.65
C ALA A 112 11.17 6.37 11.14
N LYS A 113 11.27 5.08 11.52
CA LYS A 113 11.53 4.69 12.93
C LYS A 113 12.88 5.15 13.47
N LYS A 114 13.92 5.24 12.64
CA LYS A 114 15.24 5.77 13.06
C LYS A 114 15.19 7.27 13.37
N SER A 115 14.36 8.01 12.65
CA SER A 115 14.21 9.47 12.82
C SER A 115 13.42 9.86 14.08
N THR A 116 12.66 8.94 14.68
CA THR A 116 11.87 9.16 15.90
C THR A 116 12.70 8.97 17.19
N LYS A 117 14.03 9.14 17.13
CA LYS A 117 14.93 9.06 18.29
C LYS A 117 15.10 10.41 18.97
#